data_AF-A0A379TP74-F1
#
_entry.id   AF-A0A379TP74-F1
#
_cell.length_a   1.000
_cell.length_b   1.000
_cell.length_c   1.000
_cell.angle_alpha   90.00
_cell.angle_beta   90.00
_cell.angle_gamma   90.00
#
_symmetry.space_group_name_H-M   'P 1'
#
loop_
_entity.id
_entity.type
_entity.pdbx_description
1 polymer ?
#
loop_
_entity_poly.entity_id
_entity_poly.type
_entity_poly.pdbx_seq_one_letter_code
_entity_poly.pdbx_strand_id
1 'polypeptide(L)'
;MDAIYLKLDGIEGESLTKGFEKQIRLIAYNHSQAKWESGEARGTYIGGLTLTKPIDLATPGLYEHYRNGKNGERRRADIMP
;
A
#
# COMPACT_ATOMS: atom_id res chain seq x y z
N MET A 1 5.05 -14.46 -15.39
CA MET A 1 4.27 -13.27 -14.97
C MET A 1 5.03 -12.65 -13.84
N ASP A 2 5.46 -11.41 -14.00
CA ASP A 2 6.10 -10.68 -12.90
C ASP A 2 5.08 -10.47 -11.79
N ALA A 3 5.52 -10.63 -10.54
CA ALA A 3 4.67 -10.61 -9.37
C ALA A 3 5.04 -9.37 -8.54
N ILE A 4 4.05 -8.54 -8.27
CA ILE A 4 4.26 -7.30 -7.51
C ILE A 4 4.10 -7.61 -6.03
N TYR A 5 5.03 -7.14 -5.21
CA TYR A 5 5.00 -7.32 -3.76
C TYR A 5 4.93 -5.99 -3.04
N LEU A 6 4.16 -5.98 -1.95
CA LEU A 6 4.00 -4.85 -1.05
C LEU A 6 4.47 -5.24 0.34
N LYS A 7 5.43 -4.48 0.86
CA LYS A 7 5.81 -4.53 2.27
C LYS A 7 5.10 -3.41 3.03
N LEU A 8 4.40 -3.80 4.10
CA LEU A 8 3.83 -2.89 5.09
C LEU A 8 4.36 -3.25 6.46
N ASP A 9 5.01 -2.30 7.13
CA ASP A 9 5.58 -2.55 8.45
C ASP A 9 4.46 -2.99 9.43
N GLY A 10 4.67 -4.12 10.10
CA GLY A 10 3.73 -4.70 11.05
C GLY A 10 2.50 -5.38 10.45
N ILE A 11 2.46 -5.63 9.13
CA ILE A 11 1.43 -6.45 8.48
C ILE A 11 2.12 -7.51 7.61
N GLU A 12 1.96 -8.78 7.97
CA GLU A 12 2.51 -9.91 7.20
C GLU A 12 1.48 -10.41 6.18
N GLY A 13 1.93 -10.62 4.94
CA GLY A 13 1.20 -11.34 3.89
C GLY A 13 1.65 -12.79 3.75
N GLU A 14 1.19 -13.46 2.69
CA GLU A 14 1.37 -14.91 2.50
C GLU A 14 2.43 -15.29 1.45
N SER A 15 3.22 -14.33 0.97
CA SER A 15 4.25 -14.64 -0.02
C SER A 15 5.30 -15.61 0.53
N LEU A 16 5.59 -16.67 -0.23
CA LEU A 16 6.67 -17.64 0.01
C LEU A 16 7.84 -17.46 -0.96
N THR A 17 7.79 -16.42 -1.81
CA THR A 17 8.80 -16.16 -2.83
C THR A 17 10.10 -15.73 -2.18
N LYS A 18 11.21 -16.35 -2.59
CA LYS A 18 12.54 -16.04 -2.05
C LYS A 18 12.88 -14.56 -2.24
N GLY A 19 13.18 -13.85 -1.15
CA GLY A 19 13.46 -12.41 -1.14
C GLY A 19 12.22 -11.52 -0.94
N PHE A 20 11.02 -12.10 -0.98
CA PHE A 20 9.74 -11.41 -0.75
C PHE A 20 8.87 -12.18 0.25
N GLU A 21 9.48 -12.95 1.15
CA GLU A 21 8.76 -13.75 2.12
C GLU A 21 7.92 -12.86 3.03
N LYS A 22 6.71 -13.32 3.35
CA LYS A 22 5.74 -12.63 4.21
C LYS A 22 5.29 -11.25 3.70
N GLN A 23 5.60 -10.91 2.45
CA GLN A 23 5.06 -9.71 1.81
C GLN A 23 3.67 -9.99 1.23
N ILE A 24 2.92 -8.91 1.01
CA ILE A 24 1.59 -8.97 0.42
C ILE A 24 1.75 -9.01 -1.10
N ARG A 25 1.24 -10.06 -1.75
CA ARG A 25 1.23 -10.14 -3.20
C ARG A 25 0.12 -9.26 -3.77
N LEU A 26 0.45 -8.45 -4.77
CA LEU A 26 -0.50 -7.62 -5.49
C LEU A 26 -0.84 -8.20 -6.86
N ILE A 27 -2.08 -7.97 -7.28
CA ILE A 27 -2.56 -8.25 -8.64
C ILE A 27 -2.34 -7.01 -9.51
N ALA A 28 -2.62 -5.82 -8.96
CA ALA A 28 -2.47 -4.55 -9.65
C ALA A 28 -2.29 -3.41 -8.64
N TYR A 29 -1.72 -2.30 -9.10
CA TYR A 29 -1.73 -1.03 -8.40
C TYR A 29 -2.00 0.12 -9.37
N ASN A 30 -2.58 1.20 -8.86
CA ASN A 30 -2.75 2.47 -9.57
C ASN A 30 -2.28 3.61 -8.66
N HIS A 31 -1.44 4.48 -9.20
CA HIS A 31 -0.97 5.67 -8.50
C HIS A 31 -1.38 6.92 -9.28
N SER A 32 -2.30 7.71 -8.73
CA SER A 32 -2.69 8.98 -9.32
C SER A 32 -1.81 10.10 -8.75
N GLN A 33 -0.90 10.61 -9.58
CA GLN A 33 -0.17 11.83 -9.25
C GLN A 33 -1.08 13.03 -9.53
N ALA A 34 -1.54 13.71 -8.48
CA ALA A 34 -2.15 15.02 -8.64
C ALA A 34 -1.02 16.04 -8.85
N LYS A 35 -0.89 16.60 -10.05
CA LYS A 35 -0.01 17.74 -10.31
C LYS A 35 -0.67 19.00 -9.73
N TRP A 36 0.13 19.81 -9.04
CA TRP A 36 -0.27 21.16 -8.67
C TRP A 36 -0.32 22.03 -9.93
N GLU A 37 -1.43 22.72 -10.18
CA GLU A 37 -1.42 23.91 -11.02
C GLU A 37 -1.00 25.11 -10.16
N SER A 38 -0.08 25.92 -10.68
CA SER A 38 0.53 27.04 -9.94
C SER A 38 -0.50 28.15 -9.71
N GLY A 39 -1.16 28.16 -8.55
CA GLY A 39 -2.04 29.28 -8.17
C GLY A 39 -3.00 29.06 -7.01
N GLU A 40 -3.37 27.82 -6.68
CA GLU A 40 -4.39 27.56 -5.66
C GLU A 40 -3.81 27.12 -4.30
N ALA A 41 -4.56 27.46 -3.25
CA ALA A 41 -4.13 27.49 -1.86
C ALA A 41 -3.44 26.21 -1.35
N ARG A 42 -2.52 26.41 -0.40
CA ARG A 42 -1.67 25.40 0.28
C ARG A 42 -2.46 24.33 1.05
N GLY A 43 -3.14 23.43 0.34
CA GLY A 43 -3.67 22.18 0.87
C GLY A 43 -2.92 21.00 0.26
N THR A 44 -2.16 20.26 1.06
CA THR A 44 -1.35 19.13 0.59
C THR A 44 -2.22 18.01 0.03
N TYR A 45 -2.54 18.04 -1.27
CA TYR A 45 -3.21 16.92 -1.93
C TYR A 45 -2.16 15.88 -2.32
N ILE A 46 -2.00 14.88 -1.45
CA ILE A 46 -1.14 13.72 -1.67
C ILE A 46 -1.90 12.79 -2.61
N GLY A 47 -1.33 12.49 -3.78
CA GLY A 47 -1.91 11.58 -4.76
C GLY A 47 -2.34 10.24 -4.15
N GLY A 48 -3.40 9.64 -4.70
CA GLY A 48 -3.95 8.38 -4.21
C GLY A 48 -3.11 7.18 -4.68
N LEU A 49 -3.01 6.16 -3.82
CA LEU A 49 -2.50 4.84 -4.18
C LEU A 49 -3.62 3.82 -3.97
N THR A 50 -4.06 3.18 -5.05
CA THR A 50 -5.06 2.09 -5.00
C THR A 50 -4.37 0.78 -5.33
N LEU A 51 -4.60 -0.24 -4.50
CA LEU A 51 -3.96 -1.54 -4.58
C LEU A 51 -5.03 -2.62 -4.71
N THR A 52 -4.80 -3.62 -5.56
CA THR A 52 -5.65 -4.82 -5.69
C THR A 52 -4.84 -6.03 -5.26
N LYS A 53 -5.33 -6.77 -4.26
CA LYS A 53 -4.70 -7.98 -3.71
C LYS A 53 -5.73 -9.11 -3.56
N PRO A 54 -5.30 -10.39 -3.56
CA PRO A 54 -6.17 -11.47 -3.11
C PRO A 54 -6.48 -11.33 -1.62
N ILE A 55 -7.52 -12.03 -1.15
CA ILE A 55 -7.76 -12.19 0.28
C ILE A 55 -6.68 -13.15 0.81
N ASP A 56 -5.94 -12.69 1.81
CA ASP A 56 -4.83 -13.40 2.47
C ASP A 56 -4.79 -13.05 3.98
N LEU A 57 -3.80 -13.58 4.70
CA LEU A 57 -3.52 -13.31 6.12
C LEU A 57 -3.45 -11.82 6.49
N ALA A 58 -3.05 -10.93 5.58
CA ALA A 58 -2.98 -9.49 5.84
C ALA A 58 -4.35 -8.82 5.87
N THR A 59 -5.40 -9.46 5.35
CA THR A 59 -6.73 -8.86 5.16
C THR A 59 -7.37 -8.37 6.46
N PRO A 60 -7.42 -9.16 7.55
CA PRO A 60 -7.94 -8.68 8.83
C PRO A 60 -7.10 -7.54 9.41
N GLY A 61 -5.77 -7.63 9.34
CA GLY A 61 -4.86 -6.62 9.85
C GLY A 61 -5.00 -5.26 9.14
N LEU A 62 -5.21 -5.28 7.82
CA LEU A 62 -5.52 -4.07 7.04
C LEU A 62 -6.86 -3.45 7.44
N TYR A 63 -7.88 -4.28 7.67
CA TYR A 63 -9.20 -3.81 8.07
C TYR A 63 -9.20 -3.22 9.49
N GLU A 64 -8.51 -3.87 10.43
CA GLU A 64 -8.30 -3.33 11.78
C GLU A 64 -7.53 -2.00 11.74
N HIS A 65 -6.51 -1.90 10.90
CA HIS A 65 -5.75 -0.66 10.73
C HIS A 65 -6.64 0.48 10.21
N TYR A 66 -7.45 0.20 9.19
CA TYR A 66 -8.44 1.15 8.67
C TYR A 66 -9.41 1.61 9.77
N ARG A 67 -9.93 0.66 10.57
CA ARG A 67 -10.88 0.95 11.66
C ARG A 67 -10.28 1.79 12.77
N ASN A 68 -9.02 1.54 13.12
CA ASN A 68 -8.36 2.17 14.26
C ASN A 68 -7.86 3.59 13.96
N GLY A 69 -8.06 4.10 12.73
CA GLY A 69 -7.76 5.48 12.38
C GLY A 69 -6.33 5.92 12.70
N LYS A 70 -5.36 4.98 12.74
CA LYS A 70 -3.92 5.26 12.88
C LYS A 70 -3.37 5.89 11.60
N ASN A 71 -4.00 6.99 11.17
CA ASN A 71 -3.54 7.87 10.10
C ASN A 71 -2.33 8.71 10.52
N GLY A 72 -1.90 8.62 11.78
CA GLY A 72 -0.84 9.45 12.38
C GLY A 72 0.59 8.95 12.20
N GLU A 73 0.80 7.70 11.79
CA GLU A 73 2.15 7.15 11.59
C GLU A 73 2.28 6.77 10.11
N ARG A 74 2.96 7.63 9.32
CA ARG A 74 3.29 7.32 7.92
C ARG A 74 4.05 6.00 7.89
N ARG A 75 3.38 4.92 7.45
CA ARG A 75 4.07 3.65 7.19
C ARG A 75 4.74 3.74 5.84
N ARG A 76 5.98 3.27 5.78
CA ARG A 76 6.71 3.12 4.54
C ARG A 76 6.06 1.97 3.76
N ALA A 77 5.53 2.29 2.59
CA ALA A 77 5.05 1.31 1.64
C ALA A 77 6.07 1.25 0.50
N ASP A 78 6.83 0.16 0.44
CA ASP A 78 7.73 -0.11 -0.67
C ASP A 78 7.03 -1.12 -1.60
N ILE A 79 6.70 -0.68 -2.81
CA ILE A 79 6.20 -1.55 -3.88
C ILE A 79 7.41 -2.05 -4.65
N MET A 80 7.57 -3.37 -4.74
CA MET A 80 8.65 -4.01 -5.45
C MET A 80 8.11 -4.73 -6.70
N PRO A 81 8.70 -4.48 -7.89
CA PRO A 81 8.32 -5.16 -9.12
C PRO A 81 8.76 -6.63 -9.14
#